data_AF-A0A060Z5P8-F1
#
_entry.id   AF-A0A060Z5P8-F1
#
_cell.length_a   1.000
_cell.length_b   1.000
_cell.length_c   1.000
_cell.angle_alpha   90.00
_cell.angle_beta   90.00
_cell.angle_gamma   90.00
#
_symmetry.space_group_name_H-M   'P 1'
#
loop_
_entity.id
_entity.type
_entity.pdbx_description
1 polymer ?
#
loop_
_entity_poly.entity_id
_entity_poly.type
_entity_poly.pdbx_seq_one_letter_code
_entity_poly.pdbx_strand_id
1 'polypeptide(L)' 'PENLLLASKLKGAAVKLADFGLAIDVQGDEQAWFGFAGTPGYLSPEVLRKDPYGKPVDIWACGE' A
#
# COMPACT_ATOMS: atom_id res chain seq x y z
N PRO A 1 8.98 -2.79 -1.98
CA PRO A 1 9.69 -3.71 -1.05
C PRO A 1 10.31 -3.00 0.16
N GLU A 2 10.66 -1.73 -0.02
CA GLU A 2 11.36 -0.83 0.88
C GLU A 2 10.63 -0.65 2.21
N ASN A 3 9.30 -0.78 2.21
CA ASN A 3 8.44 -0.62 3.39
C ASN A 3 8.26 -1.91 4.21
N LEU A 4 8.99 -2.98 3.89
CA LEU A 4 8.99 -4.24 4.63
C LEU A 4 10.34 -4.45 5.33
N LEU A 5 10.36 -4.38 6.65
CA LEU A 5 11.58 -4.48 7.47
C LEU A 5 11.63 -5.80 8.22
N LEU A 6 12.84 -6.34 8.43
CA LEU A 6 13.04 -7.52 9.27
C LEU A 6 13.16 -7.12 10.75
N ALA A 7 12.46 -7.85 11.62
CA ALA A 7 12.50 -7.61 13.06
C ALA A 7 13.88 -7.84 13.70
N SER A 8 14.76 -8.61 13.04
CA SER A 8 16.14 -8.86 13.46
C SER A 8 17.01 -9.33 12.28
N LYS A 9 18.32 -9.51 12.51
CA LYS A 9 19.27 -10.06 11.52
C LYS A 9 19.23 -11.59 11.41
N LEU A 10 18.42 -12.27 12.22
CA LEU A 10 18.32 -13.73 12.22
C LEU A 10 17.57 -14.21 10.97
N LYS A 11 17.97 -15.37 10.44
CA LYS A 11 17.20 -16.05 9.39
C LYS A 11 15.81 -16.41 9.93
N GLY A 12 14.77 -16.16 9.14
CA GLY A 12 13.39 -16.40 9.55
C GLY A 12 12.81 -15.33 10.49
N ALA A 13 13.46 -14.16 10.61
CA ALA A 13 12.89 -13.04 11.35
C ALA A 13 11.54 -12.62 10.75
N ALA A 14 10.61 -12.23 11.63
CA ALA A 14 9.32 -11.69 11.21
C ALA A 14 9.50 -10.42 10.36
N VAL A 15 8.71 -10.30 9.29
CA VAL A 15 8.60 -9.10 8.47
C VAL A 15 7.62 -8.14 9.14
N LYS A 16 7.95 -6.85 9.17
CA LYS A 16 7.14 -5.77 9.72
C LYS A 16 6.91 -4.71 8.65
N LEU A 17 5.66 -4.29 8.48
CA LEU A 17 5.31 -3.16 7.65
C LEU A 17 5.76 -1.85 8.34
N ALA A 18 6.31 -0.93 7.55
CA ALA A 18 6.80 0.36 7.99
C ALA A 18 6.37 1.46 7.02
N ASP A 19 6.60 2.71 7.41
CA ASP A 19 6.32 3.92 6.63
C ASP A 19 4.84 4.07 6.20
N PHE A 20 4.03 4.54 7.13
CA PHE A 20 2.61 4.86 6.92
C PHE A 20 2.42 6.33 6.52
N GLY A 21 3.45 7.01 5.98
CA GLY A 21 3.37 8.44 5.63
C GLY A 21 2.36 8.77 4.53
N LEU A 22 1.97 7.78 3.73
CA LEU A 22 0.93 7.88 2.70
C LEU A 22 -0.37 7.12 3.07
N ALA A 23 -0.47 6.58 4.28
CA ALA A 23 -1.66 5.84 4.70
C ALA A 23 -2.84 6.80 4.88
N ILE A 24 -4.04 6.28 4.60
CA ILE A 24 -5.31 7.02 4.71
C ILE A 24 -6.30 6.22 5.55
N ASP A 25 -7.13 6.93 6.31
CA ASP A 25 -8.26 6.33 7.02
C ASP A 25 -9.47 6.26 6.10
N VAL A 26 -10.10 5.08 6.02
CA VAL A 26 -11.32 4.85 5.24
C VAL A 26 -12.42 4.30 6.13
N GLN A 27 -13.68 4.70 5.88
CA GLN A 27 -14.83 4.19 6.63
C GLN A 27 -15.42 2.96 5.93
N GLY A 28 -15.45 1.82 6.62
CA GLY A 28 -16.02 0.58 6.07
C GLY A 28 -15.33 0.18 4.76
N ASP A 29 -16.11 -0.04 3.70
CA ASP A 29 -15.64 -0.35 2.35
C ASP A 29 -15.88 0.81 1.37
N GLU A 30 -15.99 2.04 1.89
CA GLU A 30 -16.13 3.24 1.09
C GLU A 30 -14.91 3.43 0.18
N GLN A 31 -15.18 3.80 -1.07
CA GLN A 31 -14.16 4.17 -2.04
C GLN A 31 -14.33 5.63 -2.40
N ALA A 32 -13.23 6.37 -2.37
CA ALA A 32 -13.20 7.78 -2.73
C ALA A 32 -11.90 8.10 -3.46
N TRP A 33 -11.83 9.30 -4.04
CA TRP A 33 -10.59 9.80 -4.59
C TRP A 33 -9.76 10.44 -3.47
N PHE A 34 -8.73 9.72 -3.00
CA PHE A 34 -7.86 10.19 -1.93
C PHE A 34 -6.57 10.90 -2.43
N GLY A 35 -6.48 11.13 -3.74
CA GLY A 35 -5.35 11.81 -4.38
C GLY A 35 -4.44 10.84 -5.16
N PHE A 36 -3.39 11.39 -5.76
CA PHE A 36 -2.40 10.61 -6.50
C PHE A 36 -1.14 10.46 -5.64
N ALA A 37 -0.98 9.29 -5.01
CA ALA A 37 0.14 8.99 -4.13
C ALA A 37 0.56 7.52 -4.23
N GLY A 38 1.86 7.25 -4.10
CA GLY A 38 2.44 5.90 -4.12
C GLY A 38 3.74 5.84 -4.93
N THR A 39 4.39 4.67 -4.93
CA THR A 39 5.67 4.46 -5.63
C THR A 39 5.41 3.91 -7.04
N PRO A 40 6.00 4.51 -8.10
CA PRO A 40 5.91 3.96 -9.45
C PRO A 40 6.32 2.49 -9.50
N GLY A 41 5.51 1.65 -10.14
CA GLY A 41 5.69 0.18 -10.16
C GLY A 41 4.77 -0.57 -9.20
N TYR A 42 4.26 0.06 -8.14
CA TYR A 42 3.30 -0.54 -7.19
C TYR A 42 1.90 0.10 -7.24
N LEU A 43 1.72 1.12 -8.09
CA LEU A 43 0.46 1.83 -8.25
C LEU A 43 -0.57 0.95 -8.97
N SER A 44 -1.74 0.76 -8.36
CA SER A 44 -2.83 0.02 -8.98
C SER A 44 -3.46 0.79 -10.14
N PRO A 45 -4.14 0.11 -11.08
CA PRO A 45 -4.68 0.72 -12.29
C PRO A 45 -5.71 1.83 -12.01
N GLU A 46 -6.55 1.67 -10.98
CA GLU A 46 -7.54 2.67 -10.56
C GLU A 46 -6.89 3.97 -10.07
N VAL A 47 -5.76 3.90 -9.36
CA VAL A 47 -5.01 5.09 -8.94
C VAL A 47 -4.42 5.81 -10.17
N LEU A 48 -3.90 5.04 -11.15
CA LEU A 48 -3.37 5.60 -12.39
C LEU A 48 -4.45 6.25 -13.27
N ARG A 49 -5.67 5.70 -13.27
CA ARG A 49 -6.83 6.25 -14.00
C ARG A 49 -7.51 7.42 -13.28
N LYS A 50 -7.15 7.66 -12.03
CA LYS A 50 -7.78 8.65 -11.14
C LYS A 50 -9.22 8.30 -10.75
N ASP A 51 -9.51 7.01 -10.66
CA ASP A 51 -10.80 6.49 -10.21
C ASP A 51 -10.84 6.45 -8.67
N PRO A 52 -12.04 6.48 -8.05
CA PRO A 52 -12.17 6.20 -6.62
C PRO A 52 -11.54 4.86 -6.27
N TYR A 53 -10.81 4.82 -5.14
CA TYR A 53 -10.09 3.64 -4.70
C TYR A 53 -10.25 3.43 -3.19
N GLY A 54 -9.72 2.32 -2.67
CA GLY A 54 -9.78 1.95 -1.25
C GLY A 54 -8.86 0.76 -0.98
N LYS A 55 -9.23 -0.11 -0.03
CA LYS A 55 -8.42 -1.27 0.40
C LYS A 55 -7.84 -2.17 -0.71
N PRO A 56 -8.49 -2.39 -1.88
CA PRO A 56 -7.94 -3.27 -2.91
C PRO A 56 -6.58 -2.85 -3.49
N VAL A 57 -6.20 -1.56 -3.38
CA VAL A 57 -4.89 -1.08 -3.87
C VAL A 57 -3.71 -1.75 -3.16
N ASP A 58 -3.88 -2.11 -1.88
CA ASP A 58 -2.85 -2.80 -1.10
C ASP A 58 -2.62 -4.22 -1.62
N ILE A 59 -3.69 -4.90 -2.04
CA ILE A 59 -3.62 -6.26 -2.60
C ILE A 59 -2.94 -6.25 -3.96
N TRP A 60 -3.19 -5.22 -4.79
CA TRP A 60 -2.48 -5.02 -6.03
C TRP A 60 -0.96 -4.92 -5.78
N ALA A 61 -0.56 -4.03 -4.87
CA ALA A 61 0.85 -3.84 -4.53
C ALA A 61 1.52 -5.09 -3.94
N CYS A 62 0.77 -5.97 -3.28
CA CYS A 62 1.27 -7.28 -2.83
C CYS A 62 1.49 -8.29 -3.97
N GLY A 63 0.86 -8.07 -5.13
CA GLY A 63 0.97 -8.95 -6.31
C GLY A 63 2.16 -8.64 -7.23
N GLU A 64 2.69 -7.42 -7.15
CA GLU A 64 3.88 -6.95 -7.89
C GLU A 64 5.20 -7.38 -7.21
#